data_AF-A0A482CYU2-F1
#
_entry.id   AF-A0A482CYU2-F1
#
_cell.length_a   1.000
_cell.length_b   1.000
_cell.length_c   1.000
_cell.angle_alpha   90.00
_cell.angle_beta   90.00
_cell.angle_gamma   90.00
#
_symmetry.space_group_name_H-M   'P 1'
#
loop_
_entity.id
_entity.type
_entity.pdbx_description
1 polymer ?
#
loop_
_entity_poly.entity_id
_entity_poly.type
_entity_poly.pdbx_seq_one_letter_code
_entity_poly.pdbx_strand_id
1 'polypeptide(L)'
;FDIQIINTYNHPYISKLTVEKCNILVIKFDNVDDLFKHNMRTGAFYDNVNELGVLFTLYFICFIQSDTDKNAYTRVLGLYSLFSDFLYSAKPYEFSIKNDEYTTLLNIYIYSTSNLNQSGTLKLNSNHESLAYCASNSFKANVQIIETPTKDKGYLKER
;
A
#
# COMPACT_ATOMS: atom_id res chain seq x y z
N PHE A 1 1.08 -17.30 9.80
CA PHE A 1 2.29 -16.78 9.13
C PHE A 1 2.75 -15.60 9.95
N ASP A 2 3.94 -15.64 10.55
CA ASP A 2 4.45 -14.49 11.29
C ASP A 2 5.20 -13.55 10.34
N ILE A 3 4.79 -12.29 10.25
CA ILE A 3 5.25 -11.31 9.26
C ILE A 3 5.67 -10.01 9.96
N GLN A 4 6.78 -9.42 9.52
CA GLN A 4 7.20 -8.06 9.89
C GLN A 4 6.88 -7.11 8.74
N ILE A 5 6.19 -6.00 9.01
CA ILE A 5 5.87 -4.97 8.02
C ILE A 5 6.81 -3.78 8.22
N ILE A 6 7.43 -3.31 7.14
CA ILE A 6 8.38 -2.20 7.16
C ILE A 6 7.99 -1.19 6.09
N ASN A 7 7.81 0.07 6.47
CA ASN A 7 7.57 1.17 5.53
C ASN A 7 8.89 1.90 5.23
N THR A 8 9.14 2.23 3.97
CA THR A 8 10.35 2.98 3.54
C THR A 8 10.04 3.93 2.40
N TYR A 9 10.72 5.08 2.39
CA TYR A 9 10.72 6.03 1.27
C TYR A 9 11.93 5.84 0.36
N ASN A 10 12.99 5.21 0.87
CA ASN A 10 14.19 4.92 0.10
C ASN A 10 14.02 3.59 -0.63
N HIS A 11 14.64 3.45 -1.81
CA HIS A 11 14.93 2.12 -2.35
C HIS A 11 15.56 1.35 -1.20
N PRO A 12 14.96 0.23 -0.76
CA PRO A 12 15.49 -0.39 0.41
C PRO A 12 16.88 -0.86 0.00
N TYR A 13 17.90 -0.25 0.60
CA TYR A 13 19.13 -0.98 0.86
C TYR A 13 18.69 -2.00 1.90
N ILE A 14 18.00 -3.06 1.46
CA ILE A 14 17.37 -4.06 2.33
C ILE A 14 18.47 -4.66 3.22
N SER A 15 19.72 -4.67 2.73
CA SER A 15 20.94 -5.00 3.47
C SER A 15 21.25 -4.12 4.68
N LYS A 16 20.55 -3.01 4.90
CA LYS A 16 20.68 -2.13 6.08
C LYS A 16 19.51 -2.26 7.05
N LEU A 17 18.47 -3.02 6.72
CA LEU A 17 17.31 -3.20 7.60
C LEU A 17 17.68 -4.19 8.71
N THR A 18 17.58 -3.77 9.96
CA THR A 18 17.61 -4.71 11.08
C THR A 18 16.22 -5.30 11.22
N VAL A 19 16.13 -6.62 11.12
CA VAL A 19 14.86 -7.35 11.03
C VAL A 19 14.83 -8.47 12.06
N GLU A 20 13.68 -8.65 12.69
CA GLU A 20 13.48 -9.57 13.81
C GLU A 20 12.78 -10.86 13.36
N LYS A 21 12.03 -10.81 12.25
CA LYS A 21 11.26 -11.95 11.72
C LYS A 21 11.82 -12.46 10.40
N CYS A 22 11.56 -13.74 10.13
CA CYS A 22 12.05 -14.41 8.93
C CYS A 22 11.21 -14.16 7.67
N ASN A 23 9.99 -13.64 7.83
CA ASN A 23 9.13 -13.23 6.72
C ASN A 23 8.85 -11.72 6.87
N ILE A 24 9.13 -10.97 5.82
CA ILE A 24 9.08 -9.51 5.82
C ILE A 24 8.28 -9.05 4.61
N LEU A 25 7.43 -8.06 4.84
CA LEU A 25 6.77 -7.26 3.83
C LEU A 25 7.32 -5.84 3.91
N VAL A 26 8.05 -5.40 2.88
CA VAL A 26 8.51 -4.01 2.79
C VAL A 26 7.57 -3.25 1.86
N ILE A 27 7.01 -2.16 2.36
CA ILE A 27 6.20 -1.20 1.58
C ILE A 27 7.10 -0.02 1.25
N LYS A 28 7.48 0.10 -0.02
CA LYS A 28 8.26 1.23 -0.52
C LYS A 28 7.31 2.22 -1.17
N PHE A 29 7.23 3.42 -0.61
CA PHE A 29 6.58 4.54 -1.29
C PHE A 29 7.44 4.99 -2.46
N ASP A 30 6.86 5.09 -3.65
CA ASP A 30 7.57 5.51 -4.86
C ASP A 30 7.26 6.97 -5.21
N ASN A 31 5.99 7.31 -5.41
CA ASN A 31 5.59 8.66 -5.78
C ASN A 31 4.08 8.89 -5.57
N VAL A 32 3.64 10.13 -5.80
CA VAL A 32 2.24 10.53 -5.89
C VAL A 32 1.93 11.15 -7.24
N ASP A 33 0.79 10.77 -7.80
CA ASP A 33 0.16 11.44 -8.93
C ASP A 33 -0.88 12.44 -8.41
N ASP A 34 -1.02 13.55 -9.12
CA ASP A 34 -2.13 14.51 -9.00
C ASP A 34 -2.26 15.28 -7.66
N LEU A 35 -1.45 14.96 -6.64
CA LEU A 35 -1.48 15.58 -5.30
C LEU A 35 -1.34 17.13 -5.32
N PHE A 36 -0.59 17.69 -6.26
CA PHE A 36 -0.33 19.14 -6.36
C PHE A 36 -1.03 19.81 -7.54
N LYS A 37 -1.98 19.15 -8.20
CA LYS A 37 -2.79 19.79 -9.23
C LYS A 37 -3.83 20.70 -8.55
N HIS A 38 -3.38 21.89 -8.14
CA HIS A 38 -4.14 22.96 -7.46
C HIS A 38 -5.41 23.46 -8.17
N ASN A 39 -5.75 22.91 -9.34
CA ASN A 39 -7.00 23.20 -10.03
C ASN A 39 -8.18 22.30 -9.60
N MET A 40 -7.98 21.38 -8.66
CA MET A 40 -9.08 20.74 -7.92
C MET A 40 -9.56 21.70 -6.82
N ARG A 41 -10.36 22.67 -7.27
CA ARG A 41 -10.78 23.89 -6.57
C ARG A 41 -11.74 23.57 -5.42
N THR A 42 -11.55 24.28 -4.32
CA THR A 42 -12.58 24.58 -3.32
C THR A 42 -13.87 25.06 -3.98
N GLY A 43 -15.00 24.39 -3.70
CA GLY A 43 -16.32 24.98 -3.89
C GLY A 43 -17.23 24.38 -4.97
N ALA A 44 -16.94 23.18 -5.50
CA ALA A 44 -17.90 22.50 -6.35
C ALA A 44 -18.04 21.04 -5.92
N PHE A 45 -19.23 20.71 -5.43
CA PHE A 45 -19.70 19.35 -5.19
C PHE A 45 -19.62 18.59 -6.52
N TYR A 46 -18.58 17.79 -6.72
CA TYR A 46 -18.45 16.98 -7.92
C TYR A 46 -18.46 15.50 -7.58
N ASP A 47 -19.31 14.79 -8.32
CA ASP A 47 -19.34 13.35 -8.45
C ASP A 47 -17.96 12.83 -8.88
N ASN A 48 -17.41 11.90 -8.10
CA ASN A 48 -16.44 10.88 -8.55
C ASN A 48 -15.09 11.35 -9.13
N VAL A 49 -14.40 12.32 -8.53
CA VAL A 49 -13.02 12.64 -8.98
C VAL A 49 -12.01 11.81 -8.18
N ASN A 50 -11.21 10.98 -8.86
CA ASN A 50 -9.99 10.42 -8.28
C ASN A 50 -9.04 11.59 -8.00
N GLU A 51 -8.88 11.95 -6.73
CA GLU A 51 -8.16 13.18 -6.36
C GLU A 51 -6.64 13.00 -6.36
N LEU A 52 -6.17 11.79 -6.07
CA LEU A 52 -4.73 11.50 -6.10
C LEU A 52 -4.47 10.01 -6.32
N GLY A 53 -3.30 9.72 -6.88
CA GLY A 53 -2.76 8.37 -7.00
C GLY A 53 -1.54 8.20 -6.12
N VAL A 54 -1.44 7.12 -5.35
CA VAL A 54 -0.22 6.75 -4.62
C VAL A 54 0.43 5.57 -5.32
N LEU A 55 1.68 5.72 -5.73
CA LEU A 55 2.49 4.65 -6.29
C LEU A 55 3.37 4.05 -5.20
N PHE A 56 3.36 2.73 -5.09
CA PHE A 56 4.17 2.02 -4.12
C PHE A 56 4.57 0.64 -4.64
N THR A 57 5.69 0.14 -4.14
CA THR A 57 6.21 -1.20 -4.44
C THR A 57 6.21 -2.03 -3.17
N LEU A 58 5.68 -3.25 -3.27
CA LEU A 58 5.78 -4.25 -2.20
C LEU A 58 6.94 -5.19 -2.49
N TYR A 59 7.78 -5.43 -1.48
CA TYR A 59 8.79 -6.49 -1.50
C TYR A 59 8.39 -7.58 -0.50
N PHE A 60 8.23 -8.79 -1.01
CA PHE A 60 7.95 -10.00 -0.25
C PHE A 60 9.25 -10.75 -0.03
N ILE A 61 9.72 -10.79 1.22
CA ILE A 61 11.06 -11.29 1.55
C ILE A 61 10.95 -12.40 2.58
N CYS A 62 11.59 -13.54 2.31
CA CYS A 62 11.66 -14.66 3.25
C CYS A 62 13.10 -15.15 3.39
N PHE A 63 13.63 -15.17 4.60
CA PHE A 63 14.96 -15.71 4.89
C PHE A 63 15.03 -17.21 4.65
N ILE A 64 16.10 -17.67 4.03
CA ILE A 64 16.41 -19.10 4.00
C ILE A 64 16.75 -19.49 5.44
N GLN A 65 16.14 -20.57 5.91
CA GLN A 65 16.36 -21.09 7.26
C GLN A 65 16.83 -22.54 7.10
N SER A 66 17.91 -22.89 7.77
CA SER A 66 18.50 -24.23 7.76
C SER A 66 17.54 -25.35 8.20
N ASP A 67 16.54 -25.04 9.03
CA ASP A 67 15.81 -26.04 9.83
C ASP A 67 14.27 -26.12 9.60
N THR A 68 13.73 -25.73 8.44
CA THR A 68 12.26 -25.83 8.21
C THR A 68 11.82 -26.40 6.86
N ASP A 69 10.82 -27.29 6.91
CA ASP A 69 10.13 -28.03 5.82
C ASP A 69 9.47 -27.18 4.72
N LYS A 70 9.58 -25.85 4.74
CA LYS A 70 8.98 -24.97 3.72
C LYS A 70 10.03 -24.03 3.16
N ASN A 71 10.49 -24.35 1.94
CA ASN A 71 11.37 -23.52 1.12
C ASN A 71 10.97 -22.03 1.18
N ALA A 72 11.91 -21.14 1.48
CA ALA A 72 11.66 -19.69 1.54
C ALA A 72 10.95 -19.15 0.28
N TYR A 73 11.20 -19.73 -0.89
CA TYR A 73 10.47 -19.45 -2.12
C TYR A 73 8.95 -19.69 -2.00
N THR A 74 8.52 -20.83 -1.46
CA THR A 74 7.08 -21.13 -1.32
C THR A 74 6.42 -20.20 -0.31
N ARG A 75 7.18 -19.73 0.69
CA ARG A 75 6.70 -18.73 1.64
C ARG A 75 6.52 -17.36 1.01
N VAL A 76 7.42 -16.93 0.13
CA VAL A 76 7.25 -15.70 -0.66
C VAL A 76 5.98 -15.77 -1.49
N LEU A 77 5.74 -16.88 -2.18
CA LEU A 77 4.49 -17.08 -2.94
C LEU A 77 3.26 -17.11 -2.04
N GLY A 78 3.36 -17.69 -0.85
CA GLY A 78 2.30 -17.66 0.16
C GLY A 78 1.95 -16.23 0.63
N LEU A 79 2.95 -15.40 0.88
CA LEU A 79 2.75 -13.98 1.21
C LEU A 79 2.07 -13.22 0.07
N TYR A 80 2.54 -13.46 -1.15
CA TYR A 80 1.94 -12.87 -2.34
C TYR A 80 0.48 -13.30 -2.52
N SER A 81 0.17 -14.58 -2.29
CA SER A 81 -1.21 -15.10 -2.33
C SER A 81 -2.10 -14.40 -1.31
N LEU A 82 -1.65 -14.27 -0.06
CA LEU A 82 -2.42 -13.57 0.98
C LEU A 82 -2.71 -12.11 0.59
N PHE A 83 -1.73 -11.43 0.00
CA PHE A 83 -1.93 -10.06 -0.49
C PHE A 83 -2.85 -10.00 -1.72
N SER A 84 -2.75 -10.97 -2.63
CA SER A 84 -3.64 -11.09 -3.78
C SER A 84 -5.09 -11.34 -3.36
N ASP A 85 -5.31 -12.19 -2.36
CA ASP A 85 -6.62 -12.49 -1.81
C ASP A 85 -7.23 -11.24 -1.14
N PHE A 86 -6.40 -10.47 -0.43
CA PHE A 86 -6.77 -9.16 0.11
C PHE A 86 -7.25 -8.22 -1.00
N LEU A 87 -6.47 -8.06 -2.08
CA LEU A 87 -6.85 -7.22 -3.22
C LEU A 87 -8.13 -7.69 -3.92
N TYR A 88 -8.33 -9.01 -4.07
CA TYR A 88 -9.46 -9.56 -4.80
C TYR A 88 -10.79 -9.46 -4.04
N SER A 89 -10.80 -9.05 -2.77
CA SER A 89 -12.03 -8.85 -1.99
C SER A 89 -13.00 -7.78 -2.54
N ALA A 90 -12.67 -7.17 -3.68
CA ALA A 90 -13.53 -6.45 -4.64
C ALA A 90 -14.24 -5.19 -4.13
N LYS A 91 -14.04 -4.82 -2.85
CA LYS A 91 -14.57 -3.58 -2.28
C LYS A 91 -13.49 -2.51 -2.23
N PRO A 92 -13.80 -1.25 -2.52
CA PRO A 92 -12.92 -0.15 -2.16
C PRO A 92 -12.64 -0.20 -0.66
N TYR A 93 -11.43 0.18 -0.27
CA TYR A 93 -11.14 0.37 1.15
C TYR A 93 -11.69 1.73 1.56
N GLU A 94 -12.81 1.71 2.28
CA GLU A 94 -13.56 2.89 2.68
C GLU A 94 -13.12 3.35 4.07
N PHE A 95 -12.73 4.62 4.19
CA PHE A 95 -12.43 5.26 5.46
C PHE A 95 -13.27 6.51 5.61
N SER A 96 -13.89 6.71 6.79
CA SER A 96 -14.62 7.93 7.08
C SER A 96 -13.90 8.75 8.15
N ILE A 97 -13.63 10.01 7.83
CA ILE A 97 -13.08 11.00 8.75
C ILE A 97 -14.18 12.02 9.03
N LYS A 98 -14.54 12.17 10.30
CA LYS A 98 -15.54 13.15 10.74
C LYS A 98 -14.85 14.40 11.26
N ASN A 99 -15.22 15.54 10.71
CA ASN A 99 -14.86 16.86 11.19
C ASN A 99 -16.14 17.66 11.50
N ASP A 100 -16.01 18.80 12.16
CA ASP A 100 -17.14 19.63 12.58
C ASP A 100 -17.97 20.14 11.39
N GLU A 101 -17.31 20.44 10.27
CA GLU A 101 -17.95 21.01 9.07
C GLU A 101 -18.29 19.98 7.99
N TYR A 102 -17.47 18.92 7.85
CA TYR A 102 -17.61 17.90 6.83
C TYR A 102 -17.37 16.49 7.37
N THR A 103 -18.05 15.52 6.76
CA THR A 103 -17.71 14.10 6.77
C THR A 103 -17.01 13.76 5.47
N THR A 104 -15.74 13.39 5.56
CA THR A 104 -14.92 12.97 4.42
C THR A 104 -14.95 11.45 4.31
N LEU A 105 -15.34 10.93 3.16
CA LEU A 105 -15.24 9.52 2.79
C LEU A 105 -14.07 9.35 1.82
N LEU A 106 -13.14 8.46 2.16
CA LEU A 106 -12.01 8.08 1.33
C LEU A 106 -12.23 6.68 0.78
N ASN A 107 -12.29 6.55 -0.54
CA ASN A 107 -12.37 5.27 -1.24
C ASN A 107 -11.02 4.98 -1.89
N ILE A 108 -10.37 3.90 -1.48
CA ILE A 108 -9.06 3.50 -2.02
C ILE A 108 -9.20 2.29 -2.94
N TYR A 109 -8.76 2.45 -4.19
CA TYR A 109 -8.73 1.41 -5.21
C TYR A 109 -7.28 1.03 -5.52
N ILE A 110 -6.89 -0.19 -5.16
CA ILE A 110 -5.52 -0.67 -5.33
C ILE A 110 -5.46 -1.66 -6.49
N TYR A 111 -4.53 -1.45 -7.42
CA TYR A 111 -4.28 -2.38 -8.52
C TYR A 111 -2.79 -2.48 -8.85
N SER A 112 -2.41 -3.63 -9.42
CA SER A 112 -1.04 -3.92 -9.85
C SER A 112 -0.69 -3.08 -11.08
N THR A 113 0.47 -2.43 -11.06
CA THR A 113 1.02 -1.70 -12.22
C THR A 113 2.18 -2.43 -12.88
N SER A 114 2.69 -3.47 -12.24
CA SER A 114 3.69 -4.37 -12.81
C SER A 114 3.29 -5.84 -12.67
N ASN A 115 4.06 -6.73 -13.30
CA ASN A 115 4.03 -8.16 -13.00
C ASN A 115 4.82 -8.45 -11.72
N LEU A 116 4.56 -9.59 -11.10
CA LEU A 116 5.40 -10.10 -10.02
C LEU A 116 6.83 -10.33 -10.54
N ASN A 117 7.79 -9.56 -10.03
CA ASN A 117 9.19 -9.70 -10.34
C ASN A 117 9.88 -10.56 -9.28
N GLN A 118 10.37 -11.73 -9.70
CA GLN A 118 11.17 -12.61 -8.84
C GLN A 118 12.63 -12.18 -8.91
N SER A 119 13.08 -11.43 -7.90
CA SER A 119 14.46 -10.93 -7.83
C SER A 119 15.48 -11.99 -7.40
N GLY A 120 15.04 -13.24 -7.17
CA GLY A 120 15.90 -14.35 -6.75
C GLY A 120 16.31 -14.23 -5.29
N THR A 121 17.56 -14.61 -4.99
CA THR A 121 18.12 -14.51 -3.64
C THR A 121 18.87 -13.19 -3.44
N LEU A 122 18.68 -12.60 -2.26
CA LEU A 122 19.33 -11.38 -1.81
C LEU A 122 20.11 -11.66 -0.55
N LYS A 123 21.30 -11.05 -0.42
CA LYS A 123 22.04 -11.03 0.84
C LYS A 123 21.63 -9.83 1.69
N LEU A 124 21.14 -10.07 2.90
CA LEU A 124 20.63 -9.07 3.82
C LEU A 124 21.39 -9.16 5.15
N ASN A 125 21.70 -8.02 5.76
CA ASN A 125 22.15 -8.03 7.16
C ASN A 125 20.93 -8.23 8.04
N SER A 126 20.98 -9.23 8.90
CA SER A 126 19.86 -9.68 9.71
C SER A 126 20.43 -10.35 10.95
N ASN A 127 19.63 -10.40 12.02
CA ASN A 127 19.96 -11.23 13.19
C ASN A 127 19.78 -12.74 12.90
N HIS A 128 19.26 -13.08 11.71
CA HIS A 128 19.10 -14.42 11.16
C HIS A 128 20.14 -14.69 10.05
N GLU A 129 19.96 -15.78 9.28
CA GLU A 129 20.78 -16.07 8.10
C GLU A 129 20.86 -14.89 7.12
N SER A 130 21.99 -14.77 6.42
CA SER A 130 22.23 -13.64 5.51
C SER A 130 21.51 -13.75 4.17
N LEU A 131 20.93 -14.90 3.81
CA LEU A 131 20.37 -15.14 2.49
C LEU A 131 18.84 -15.22 2.54
N ALA A 132 18.16 -14.45 1.69
CA ALA A 132 16.70 -14.41 1.62
C ALA A 132 16.20 -14.47 0.18
N TYR A 133 15.05 -15.09 -0.05
CA TYR A 133 14.33 -14.94 -1.32
C TYR A 133 13.53 -13.65 -1.32
N CYS A 134 13.48 -12.97 -2.46
CA CYS A 134 12.72 -11.75 -2.64
C CYS A 134 11.92 -11.79 -3.94
N ALA A 135 10.65 -11.42 -3.84
CA ALA A 135 9.83 -11.01 -4.97
C ALA A 135 9.30 -9.60 -4.74
N SER A 136 9.00 -8.87 -5.82
CA SER A 136 8.45 -7.53 -5.73
C SER A 136 7.34 -7.31 -6.74
N ASN A 137 6.41 -6.43 -6.41
CA ASN A 137 5.39 -5.97 -7.34
C ASN A 137 5.03 -4.51 -7.04
N SER A 138 4.86 -3.72 -8.10
CA SER A 138 4.47 -2.31 -8.07
C SER A 138 2.96 -2.17 -8.17
N PHE A 139 2.42 -1.23 -7.43
CA PHE A 139 1.00 -0.95 -7.32
C PHE A 139 0.72 0.54 -7.44
N LYS A 140 -0.52 0.84 -7.81
CA LYS A 140 -1.09 2.18 -7.71
C LYS A 140 -2.39 2.10 -6.90
N ALA A 141 -2.50 2.98 -5.90
CA ALA A 141 -3.72 3.21 -5.14
C ALA A 141 -4.34 4.53 -5.60
N ASN A 142 -5.48 4.47 -6.29
CA ASN A 142 -6.27 5.66 -6.57
C ASN A 142 -7.12 5.97 -5.35
N VAL A 143 -7.06 7.21 -4.88
CA VAL A 143 -7.83 7.69 -3.75
C VAL A 143 -8.88 8.66 -4.28
N GLN A 144 -10.13 8.29 -4.06
CA GLN A 144 -11.28 9.16 -4.24
C GLN A 144 -11.66 9.74 -2.89
N ILE A 145 -11.94 11.04 -2.86
CA ILE A 145 -12.35 11.76 -1.66
C ILE A 145 -13.74 12.33 -1.93
N ILE A 146 -14.66 12.12 -0.99
CA ILE A 146 -16.04 12.62 -1.07
C ILE A 146 -16.33 13.36 0.23
N GLU A 147 -16.58 14.66 0.14
CA GLU A 147 -16.90 15.49 1.30
C GLU A 147 -18.39 15.76 1.37
N THR A 148 -19.02 15.34 2.48
CA THR A 148 -20.44 15.60 2.76
C THR A 148 -20.56 16.53 3.97
N PRO A 149 -21.25 17.67 3.89
CA PRO A 149 -21.48 18.56 5.02
C PRO A 149 -22.16 17.85 6.20
N THR A 150 -21.74 18.12 7.43
CA THR A 150 -22.18 17.35 8.61
C THR A 150 -23.58 17.70 9.11
N LYS A 151 -24.21 18.80 8.65
CA LYS A 151 -25.62 19.18 8.88
C LYS A 151 -26.07 20.41 8.08
N ASP A 152 -27.36 20.45 7.74
CA ASP A 152 -28.13 21.57 7.19
C ASP A 152 -27.77 22.92 7.84
N LYS A 153 -26.96 23.74 7.15
CA LYS A 153 -27.20 25.18 7.20
C LYS A 153 -28.28 25.44 6.16
N GLY A 154 -29.52 25.45 6.62
CA GLY A 154 -30.63 26.02 5.87
C GLY A 154 -30.21 27.35 5.26
N TYR A 155 -30.82 27.67 4.11
CA TYR A 155 -30.56 28.82 3.25
C TYR A 155 -29.51 28.61 2.14
N LEU A 156 -29.85 27.75 1.17
CA LEU A 156 -29.72 28.18 -0.22
C LEU A 156 -30.80 29.24 -0.47
N LYS A 157 -30.49 30.51 -0.20
CA LYS A 157 -31.21 31.60 -0.87
C LYS A 157 -30.58 31.77 -2.23
N GLU A 158 -31.37 31.46 -3.26
CA GLU A 158 -31.13 31.89 -4.63
C GLU A 158 -30.76 33.38 -4.65
N ARG A 159 -29.67 33.70 -5.35
CA ARG A 159 -29.41 35.01 -5.94
C ARG A 159 -28.71 34.82 -7.28
#